data_AF-A0A3M7PGL7-F1
#
_entry.id   AF-A0A3M7PGL7-F1
#
_cell.length_a   1.000
_cell.length_b   1.000
_cell.length_c   1.000
_cell.angle_alpha   90.00
_cell.angle_beta   90.00
_cell.angle_gamma   90.00
#
_symmetry.space_group_name_H-M   'P 1'
#
loop_
_entity.id
_entity.type
_entity.pdbx_description
1 polymer ?
#
loop_
_entity_poly.entity_id
_entity_poly.type
_entity_poly.pdbx_seq_one_letter_code
_entity_poly.pdbx_strand_id
1 'polypeptide(L)'
;MKLITFSLIIVIFKSYDGSISDNMEFNCGELLDQTIKCSIMCISLSNNSNIFLNHSLEYGEYNLSNSLVNFVGFSFPAHVSDLAPADTNMYVLLSQKFLFNTQLKGFEVFALEDGQVKIELYDSKLCPSSELCMFFSHKLMNENFIESWNLKLKSGLNRVWLPNSMQIKTASFLIIRVKSGKIGIDNSTDVFQDYALVNGKLNSGLYLRKLHRVVSLRLCVNSIIEDSFYQGSIVLFKKFPKVPITVLNIRVALGNSKVVKQANIKQQNCKCNL
;
A
#
# COMPACT_ATOMS: atom_id res chain seq x y z
N MET A 1 39.23 5.45 -2.42
CA MET A 1 38.22 4.37 -2.35
C MET A 1 36.97 4.94 -1.66
N LYS A 2 35.86 5.16 -2.39
CA LYS A 2 34.61 5.70 -1.81
C LYS A 2 33.79 4.54 -1.24
N LEU A 3 33.66 4.47 0.09
CA LEU A 3 32.69 3.57 0.73
C LEU A 3 31.28 4.03 0.35
N ILE A 4 30.52 3.16 -0.33
CA ILE A 4 29.08 3.35 -0.49
C ILE A 4 28.43 2.69 0.72
N THR A 5 27.83 3.50 1.59
CA THR A 5 27.08 3.02 2.74
C THR A 5 25.63 2.85 2.33
N PHE A 6 25.09 1.64 2.45
CA PHE A 6 23.66 1.41 2.31
C PHE A 6 23.03 1.41 3.71
N SER A 7 21.93 2.14 3.86
CA SER A 7 21.12 2.07 5.09
C SER A 7 19.98 1.08 4.85
N LEU A 8 19.95 -0.01 5.61
CA LEU A 8 18.79 -0.87 5.67
C LEU A 8 17.83 -0.30 6.72
N ILE A 9 16.58 -0.08 6.31
CA ILE A 9 15.51 0.30 7.23
C ILE A 9 14.69 -0.95 7.53
N ILE A 10 14.65 -1.35 8.80
CA ILE A 10 13.77 -2.41 9.28
C ILE A 10 12.61 -1.75 10.01
N VAL A 11 11.39 -1.96 9.54
CA VAL A 11 10.17 -1.49 10.20
C VAL A 11 9.47 -2.67 10.85
N ILE A 12 9.41 -2.68 12.18
CA ILE A 12 8.73 -3.72 12.96
C ILE A 12 7.41 -3.16 13.47
N PHE A 13 6.30 -3.76 13.05
CA PHE A 13 4.97 -3.41 13.53
C PHE A 13 4.55 -4.32 14.69
N LYS A 14 4.04 -3.73 15.77
CA LYS A 14 3.36 -4.44 16.86
C LYS A 14 1.95 -3.90 16.98
N SER A 15 0.98 -4.81 16.92
CA SER A 15 -0.41 -4.53 17.29
C SER A 15 -0.64 -4.95 18.74
N TYR A 16 -1.43 -4.16 19.47
CA TYR A 16 -1.79 -4.43 20.87
C TYR A 16 -3.29 -4.69 21.08
N ASP A 17 -4.12 -4.40 20.07
CA ASP A 17 -5.57 -4.62 20.10
C ASP A 17 -6.09 -5.05 18.72
N GLY A 18 -6.64 -6.27 18.64
CA GLY A 18 -6.86 -6.99 17.39
C GLY A 18 -7.93 -6.40 16.47
N SER A 19 -8.90 -5.63 16.98
CA SER A 19 -10.01 -5.15 16.14
C SER A 19 -9.75 -3.78 15.49
N ILE A 20 -8.97 -2.92 16.13
CA ILE A 20 -8.74 -1.54 15.68
C ILE A 20 -7.40 -1.40 14.93
N SER A 21 -6.39 -2.18 15.31
CA SER A 21 -5.05 -2.13 14.70
C SER A 21 -5.02 -2.58 13.23
N ASP A 22 -6.02 -3.34 12.81
CA ASP A 22 -6.18 -3.83 11.44
C ASP A 22 -6.61 -2.71 10.48
N ASN A 23 -7.25 -1.66 10.99
CA ASN A 23 -7.73 -0.50 10.20
C ASN A 23 -6.66 0.57 9.94
N MET A 24 -5.40 0.26 10.23
CA MET A 24 -4.28 1.19 10.06
C MET A 24 -3.18 0.55 9.23
N GLU A 25 -2.63 1.30 8.28
CA GLU A 25 -1.48 0.86 7.50
C GLU A 25 -0.37 1.90 7.55
N PHE A 26 0.87 1.42 7.66
CA PHE A 26 2.06 2.26 7.71
C PHE A 26 2.89 1.97 6.48
N ASN A 27 3.26 3.03 5.77
CA ASN A 27 4.16 2.95 4.63
C ASN A 27 5.27 3.97 4.79
N CYS A 28 6.51 3.51 4.87
CA CYS A 28 7.68 4.37 4.92
C CYS A 28 8.49 4.20 3.64
N GLY A 29 8.81 5.34 3.02
CA GLY A 29 9.66 5.42 1.85
C GLY A 29 11.13 5.13 2.15
N GLU A 30 11.95 5.29 1.12
CA GLU A 30 13.40 5.16 1.26
C GLU A 30 14.01 6.35 2.02
N LEU A 31 15.18 6.12 2.61
CA LEU A 31 15.95 7.17 3.26
C LEU A 31 16.58 8.08 2.20
N LEU A 32 16.17 9.35 2.17
CA LEU A 32 16.72 10.38 1.28
C LEU A 32 17.35 11.47 2.13
N ASP A 33 18.66 11.68 1.97
CA ASP A 33 19.43 12.66 2.76
C ASP A 33 19.17 12.55 4.27
N GLN A 34 19.20 11.32 4.77
CA GLN A 34 18.92 10.96 6.16
C GLN A 34 17.49 11.25 6.61
N THR A 35 16.61 11.62 5.70
CA THR A 35 15.19 11.85 5.99
C THR A 35 14.38 10.68 5.49
N ILE A 36 13.57 10.10 6.36
CA ILE A 36 12.54 9.13 5.97
C ILE A 36 11.19 9.84 5.95
N LYS A 37 10.42 9.59 4.88
CA LYS A 37 9.02 9.96 4.79
C LYS A 37 8.18 8.73 5.12
N CYS A 38 7.33 8.83 6.12
CA CYS A 38 6.34 7.81 6.46
C CYS A 38 4.94 8.37 6.26
N SER A 39 4.03 7.50 5.87
CA SER A 39 2.61 7.75 5.72
C SER A 39 1.86 6.73 6.57
N ILE A 40 0.84 7.19 7.29
CA ILE A 40 -0.06 6.35 8.06
C ILE A 40 -1.44 6.55 7.47
N MET A 41 -1.99 5.50 6.89
CA MET A 41 -3.38 5.48 6.46
C MET A 41 -4.23 4.93 7.60
N CYS A 42 -5.30 5.63 7.92
CA CYS A 42 -6.26 5.21 8.92
C CYS A 42 -7.65 5.20 8.29
N ILE A 43 -8.42 4.18 8.64
CA ILE A 43 -9.81 4.03 8.24
C ILE A 43 -10.67 3.92 9.49
N SER A 44 -11.83 4.57 9.49
CA SER A 44 -12.84 4.41 10.54
C SER A 44 -14.24 4.40 9.96
N LEU A 45 -15.11 3.59 10.55
CA LEU A 45 -16.56 3.62 10.26
C LEU A 45 -17.28 4.75 11.02
N SER A 46 -16.59 5.44 11.94
CA SER A 46 -17.15 6.52 12.75
C SER A 46 -16.38 7.82 12.57
N ASN A 47 -17.12 8.93 12.40
CA ASN A 47 -16.57 10.27 12.22
C ASN A 47 -15.83 10.79 13.48
N ASN A 48 -16.16 10.26 14.66
CA ASN A 48 -15.65 10.77 15.94
C ASN A 48 -14.32 10.13 16.35
N SER A 49 -13.49 9.76 15.37
CA SER A 49 -12.24 9.03 15.63
C SER A 49 -11.06 9.99 15.60
N ASN A 50 -10.69 10.50 16.76
CA ASN A 50 -9.45 11.26 16.91
C ASN A 50 -8.27 10.28 16.95
N ILE A 51 -7.25 10.55 16.13
CA ILE A 51 -6.01 9.77 16.07
C ILE A 51 -4.98 10.51 16.89
N PHE A 52 -4.48 9.85 17.93
CA PHE A 52 -3.40 10.36 18.75
C PHE A 52 -2.09 9.70 18.34
N LEU A 53 -1.18 10.52 17.85
CA LEU A 53 0.15 10.10 17.41
C LEU A 53 1.18 10.56 18.43
N ASN A 54 1.97 9.61 18.93
CA ASN A 54 3.16 9.90 19.73
C ASN A 54 4.40 9.44 18.96
N HIS A 55 5.21 10.41 18.53
CA HIS A 55 6.37 10.23 17.68
C HIS A 55 7.53 11.08 18.21
N SER A 56 8.66 10.45 18.57
CA SER A 56 9.93 11.16 18.86
C SER A 56 9.84 12.40 19.79
N LEU A 57 8.97 12.37 20.82
CA LEU A 57 8.67 13.47 21.76
C LEU A 57 7.60 14.48 21.31
N GLU A 58 7.07 14.36 20.10
CA GLU A 58 5.95 15.14 19.60
C GLU A 58 4.65 14.35 19.77
N TYR A 59 3.66 15.00 20.38
CA TYR A 59 2.29 14.51 20.45
C TYR A 59 1.44 15.33 19.48
N GLY A 60 0.76 14.65 18.56
CA GLY A 60 -0.17 15.26 17.63
C GLY A 60 -1.52 14.59 17.71
N GLU A 61 -2.58 15.40 17.70
CA GLU A 61 -3.95 14.96 17.47
C GLU A 61 -4.32 15.22 16.02
N TYR A 62 -4.80 14.18 15.35
CA TYR A 62 -5.20 14.24 13.95
C TYR A 62 -6.65 13.80 13.83
N ASN A 63 -7.45 14.62 13.16
CA ASN A 63 -8.81 14.27 12.80
C ASN A 63 -8.79 13.54 11.45
N LEU A 64 -9.62 12.50 11.33
CA LEU A 64 -9.90 11.90 10.03
C LEU A 64 -10.60 12.93 9.11
N SER A 65 -10.54 12.68 7.80
CA SER A 65 -11.36 13.49 6.88
C SER A 65 -12.83 13.37 7.26
N ASN A 66 -13.56 14.48 7.17
CA ASN A 66 -15.01 14.48 7.32
C ASN A 66 -15.74 13.85 6.11
N SER A 67 -15.02 13.52 5.04
CA SER A 67 -15.60 12.91 3.84
C SER A 67 -15.68 11.40 3.97
N LEU A 68 -16.88 10.86 3.77
CA LEU A 68 -17.08 9.43 3.53
C LEU A 68 -16.57 9.05 2.14
N VAL A 69 -15.83 7.94 2.08
CA VAL A 69 -15.40 7.30 0.84
C VAL A 69 -16.00 5.89 0.78
N ASN A 70 -16.37 5.47 -0.42
CA ASN A 70 -16.98 4.17 -0.72
C ASN A 70 -16.10 3.32 -1.65
N PHE A 71 -14.79 3.56 -1.60
CA PHE A 71 -13.80 2.80 -2.35
C PHE A 71 -12.56 2.56 -1.51
N VAL A 72 -11.89 1.43 -1.73
CA VAL A 72 -10.54 1.18 -1.20
C VAL A 72 -9.54 1.78 -2.17
N GLY A 73 -8.60 2.57 -1.65
CA GLY A 73 -7.57 3.25 -2.44
C GLY A 73 -7.42 4.72 -2.11
N PHE A 74 -7.07 5.50 -3.13
CA PHE A 74 -7.00 6.97 -3.03
C PHE A 74 -7.73 7.60 -4.22
N SER A 75 -8.23 8.82 -4.02
CA SER A 75 -8.76 9.61 -5.13
C SER A 75 -7.73 9.71 -6.26
N PHE A 76 -8.17 9.62 -7.51
CA PHE A 76 -7.27 9.78 -8.63
C PHE A 76 -6.76 11.22 -8.71
N PRO A 77 -5.46 11.44 -9.03
CA PRO A 77 -4.93 12.77 -9.18
C PRO A 77 -5.55 13.46 -10.40
N ALA A 78 -5.57 14.79 -10.41
CA ALA A 78 -6.03 15.57 -11.56
C ALA A 78 -5.19 15.29 -12.82
N HIS A 79 -3.90 14.96 -12.63
CA HIS A 79 -2.98 14.58 -13.69
C HIS A 79 -2.47 13.17 -13.44
N VAL A 80 -2.86 12.25 -14.31
CA VAL A 80 -2.45 10.86 -14.27
C VAL A 80 -1.22 10.70 -15.14
N SER A 81 -0.17 10.11 -14.57
CA SER A 81 1.10 9.92 -15.25
C SER A 81 1.07 8.73 -16.21
N ASP A 82 1.76 8.88 -17.33
CA ASP A 82 1.95 7.85 -18.35
C ASP A 82 3.29 7.11 -18.20
N LEU A 83 4.01 7.33 -17.09
CA LEU A 83 5.25 6.63 -16.77
C LEU A 83 5.09 5.13 -17.04
N ALA A 84 5.81 4.62 -18.03
CA ALA A 84 5.75 3.22 -18.41
C ALA A 84 6.15 2.39 -17.19
N PRO A 85 5.20 1.65 -16.59
CA PRO A 85 5.57 0.78 -15.49
C PRO A 85 6.50 -0.30 -16.06
N ALA A 86 7.43 -0.75 -15.23
CA ALA A 86 8.29 -1.94 -15.38
C ALA A 86 7.92 -2.90 -16.53
N ASP A 87 8.90 -3.51 -17.21
CA ASP A 87 8.79 -4.50 -18.33
C ASP A 87 7.99 -5.80 -18.03
N THR A 88 6.80 -5.68 -17.47
CA THR A 88 5.86 -6.73 -17.10
C THR A 88 4.45 -6.21 -17.30
N ASN A 89 3.50 -7.11 -17.34
CA ASN A 89 2.09 -6.79 -17.39
C ASN A 89 1.35 -7.19 -16.10
N MET A 90 2.05 -7.64 -15.06
CA MET A 90 1.46 -8.10 -13.82
C MET A 90 1.85 -7.18 -12.66
N TYR A 91 0.86 -6.75 -11.89
CA TYR A 91 1.06 -5.80 -10.79
C TYR A 91 0.28 -6.22 -9.56
N VAL A 92 0.92 -6.16 -8.39
CA VAL A 92 0.27 -6.30 -7.09
C VAL A 92 -0.14 -4.93 -6.60
N LEU A 93 -1.44 -4.79 -6.34
CA LEU A 93 -2.08 -3.54 -5.92
C LEU A 93 -2.11 -3.47 -4.39
N LEU A 94 -0.98 -3.17 -3.76
CA LEU A 94 -0.94 -3.03 -2.29
C LEU A 94 -1.66 -1.76 -1.82
N SER A 95 -1.74 -0.74 -2.68
CA SER A 95 -2.62 0.41 -2.45
C SER A 95 -4.12 0.05 -2.41
N GLN A 96 -4.47 -1.18 -2.79
CA GLN A 96 -5.82 -1.74 -2.79
C GLN A 96 -6.00 -2.85 -1.76
N LYS A 97 -5.14 -2.90 -0.74
CA LYS A 97 -5.27 -3.87 0.34
C LYS A 97 -6.52 -3.58 1.18
N PHE A 98 -7.32 -4.60 1.41
CA PHE A 98 -8.53 -4.48 2.24
C PHE A 98 -8.15 -4.53 3.72
N LEU A 99 -8.42 -3.46 4.48
CA LEU A 99 -8.08 -3.36 5.91
C LEU A 99 -9.20 -3.87 6.83
N PHE A 100 -10.38 -4.13 6.29
CA PHE A 100 -11.54 -4.64 7.01
C PHE A 100 -12.38 -5.53 6.09
N ASN A 101 -13.26 -6.33 6.68
CA ASN A 101 -14.23 -7.12 5.93
C ASN A 101 -15.26 -6.18 5.30
N THR A 102 -15.50 -6.32 3.99
CA THR A 102 -16.39 -5.42 3.23
C THR A 102 -17.03 -6.16 2.07
N GLN A 103 -18.06 -5.59 1.45
CA GLN A 103 -18.57 -6.08 0.16
C GLN A 103 -17.96 -5.32 -1.01
N LEU A 104 -17.32 -6.02 -1.94
CA LEU A 104 -16.84 -5.49 -3.22
C LEU A 104 -18.00 -5.41 -4.21
N LYS A 105 -18.25 -4.23 -4.76
CA LYS A 105 -19.29 -3.96 -5.75
C LYS A 105 -18.75 -3.72 -7.15
N GLY A 106 -17.48 -3.35 -7.30
CA GLY A 106 -16.92 -2.97 -8.59
C GLY A 106 -15.51 -2.44 -8.52
N PHE A 107 -15.07 -1.86 -9.63
CA PHE A 107 -13.76 -1.23 -9.77
C PHE A 107 -13.89 0.12 -10.46
N GLU A 108 -13.10 1.08 -10.03
CA GLU A 108 -12.77 2.26 -10.83
C GLU A 108 -11.36 2.09 -11.39
N VAL A 109 -11.19 2.25 -12.70
CA VAL A 109 -9.89 2.14 -13.37
C VAL A 109 -9.70 3.32 -14.31
N PHE A 110 -8.63 4.08 -14.12
CA PHE A 110 -8.25 5.13 -15.06
C PHE A 110 -7.30 4.54 -16.11
N ALA A 111 -7.78 4.40 -17.35
CA ALA A 111 -6.99 3.91 -18.46
C ALA A 111 -6.50 5.08 -19.32
N LEU A 112 -5.23 5.08 -19.69
CA LEU A 112 -4.68 6.02 -20.66
C LEU A 112 -5.00 5.59 -22.09
N GLU A 113 -5.08 4.28 -22.33
CA GLU A 113 -5.38 3.67 -23.63
C GLU A 113 -6.44 2.58 -23.49
N ASP A 114 -7.31 2.45 -24.50
CA ASP A 114 -8.26 1.35 -24.62
C ASP A 114 -7.56 -0.01 -24.49
N GLY A 115 -8.18 -0.95 -23.79
CA GLY A 115 -7.50 -2.22 -23.52
C GLY A 115 -8.31 -3.26 -22.78
N GLN A 116 -7.62 -4.31 -22.36
CA GLN A 116 -8.17 -5.38 -21.55
C GLN A 116 -7.27 -5.66 -20.37
N VAL A 117 -7.88 -5.78 -19.19
CA VAL A 117 -7.19 -6.13 -17.95
C VAL A 117 -7.88 -7.30 -17.29
N LYS A 118 -7.13 -8.10 -16.55
CA LYS A 118 -7.67 -9.13 -15.65
C LYS A 118 -7.32 -8.75 -14.22
N ILE A 119 -8.31 -8.61 -13.35
CA ILE A 119 -8.11 -8.40 -11.92
C ILE A 119 -8.35 -9.73 -11.21
N GLU A 120 -7.45 -10.12 -10.32
CA GLU A 120 -7.48 -11.36 -9.56
C GLU A 120 -7.44 -11.02 -8.07
N LEU A 121 -8.36 -11.60 -7.29
CA LEU A 121 -8.43 -11.44 -5.84
C LEU A 121 -7.68 -12.56 -5.13
N TYR A 122 -6.83 -12.20 -4.18
CA TYR A 122 -6.06 -13.15 -3.38
C TYR A 122 -6.42 -13.07 -1.89
N ASP A 123 -6.35 -14.22 -1.21
CA ASP A 123 -6.60 -14.34 0.24
C ASP A 123 -5.43 -13.80 1.06
N SER A 124 -5.74 -13.27 2.25
CA SER A 124 -4.76 -12.79 3.23
C SER A 124 -3.85 -13.88 3.77
N LYS A 125 -4.23 -15.16 3.65
CA LYS A 125 -3.39 -16.31 4.05
C LYS A 125 -2.02 -16.32 3.38
N LEU A 126 -1.88 -15.68 2.22
CA LEU A 126 -0.60 -15.56 1.51
C LEU A 126 0.33 -14.52 2.14
N CYS A 127 -0.21 -13.64 2.98
CA CYS A 127 0.52 -12.61 3.73
C CYS A 127 0.09 -12.60 5.21
N PRO A 128 0.43 -13.65 5.98
CA PRO A 128 -0.11 -13.86 7.31
C PRO A 128 0.41 -12.88 8.38
N SER A 129 1.37 -12.01 8.07
CA SER A 129 1.85 -10.98 9.00
C SER A 129 2.17 -9.66 8.30
N SER A 130 2.22 -8.58 9.09
CA SER A 130 2.64 -7.22 8.69
C SER A 130 4.05 -7.14 8.08
N GLU A 131 4.79 -8.24 8.07
CA GLU A 131 6.11 -8.34 7.46
C GLU A 131 5.96 -8.73 5.98
N LEU A 132 5.78 -7.68 5.17
CA LEU A 132 6.13 -7.60 3.76
C LEU A 132 5.73 -8.83 2.93
N CYS A 133 4.51 -8.81 2.37
CA CYS A 133 4.08 -9.66 1.24
C CYS A 133 5.16 -9.82 0.14
N MET A 134 6.08 -8.85 0.04
CA MET A 134 7.28 -8.88 -0.79
C MET A 134 8.06 -10.22 -0.74
N PHE A 135 8.11 -10.91 0.41
CA PHE A 135 8.87 -12.15 0.54
C PHE A 135 8.15 -13.40 0.01
N PHE A 136 6.83 -13.34 -0.19
CA PHE A 136 6.03 -14.51 -0.57
C PHE A 136 5.75 -14.61 -2.07
N SER A 137 6.50 -13.89 -2.89
CA SER A 137 6.31 -13.86 -4.35
C SER A 137 6.40 -15.24 -5.03
N HIS A 138 7.19 -16.16 -4.46
CA HIS A 138 7.29 -17.54 -4.94
C HIS A 138 6.01 -18.36 -4.70
N LYS A 139 5.24 -18.05 -3.64
CA LYS A 139 3.97 -18.73 -3.34
C LYS A 139 2.82 -18.25 -4.22
N LEU A 140 2.87 -17.00 -4.69
CA LEU A 140 1.82 -16.42 -5.55
C LEU A 140 1.58 -17.20 -6.86
N MET A 141 2.56 -17.99 -7.32
CA MET A 141 2.48 -18.78 -8.56
C MET A 141 1.63 -20.05 -8.43
N ASN A 142 1.57 -20.63 -7.24
CA ASN A 142 0.93 -21.94 -7.02
C ASN A 142 -0.42 -21.85 -6.31
N GLU A 143 -0.81 -20.63 -5.93
CA GLU A 143 -2.02 -20.39 -5.15
C GLU A 143 -3.16 -19.99 -6.06
N ASN A 144 -4.32 -20.61 -5.82
CA ASN A 144 -5.54 -20.28 -6.54
C ASN A 144 -6.04 -18.91 -6.06
N PHE A 145 -6.21 -17.97 -7.00
CA PHE A 145 -6.97 -16.77 -6.72
C PHE A 145 -8.41 -17.14 -6.33
N ILE A 146 -9.02 -16.34 -5.46
CA ILE A 146 -10.40 -16.57 -4.99
C ILE A 146 -11.38 -16.30 -6.13
N GLU A 147 -11.19 -15.19 -6.83
CA GLU A 147 -12.06 -14.74 -7.91
C GLU A 147 -11.25 -13.94 -8.95
N SER A 148 -11.73 -13.90 -10.19
CA SER A 148 -11.11 -13.07 -11.22
C SER A 148 -12.10 -12.44 -12.19
N TRP A 149 -11.80 -11.21 -12.60
CA TRP A 149 -12.64 -10.42 -13.49
C TRP A 149 -11.85 -9.97 -14.71
N ASN A 150 -12.40 -10.24 -15.90
CA ASN A 150 -11.84 -9.73 -17.16
C ASN A 150 -12.59 -8.46 -17.55
N LEU A 151 -11.88 -7.32 -17.58
CA LEU A 151 -12.46 -6.01 -17.84
C LEU A 151 -12.01 -5.51 -19.21
N LYS A 152 -12.94 -4.94 -19.98
CA LYS A 152 -12.64 -4.16 -21.18
C LYS A 152 -12.66 -2.70 -20.79
N LEU A 153 -11.55 -2.01 -20.98
CA LEU A 153 -11.36 -0.61 -20.59
C LEU A 153 -11.39 0.29 -21.83
N LYS A 154 -12.00 1.46 -21.65
CA LYS A 154 -11.91 2.61 -22.55
C LYS A 154 -10.96 3.66 -21.97
N SER A 155 -10.28 4.41 -22.81
CA SER A 155 -9.45 5.54 -22.36
C SER A 155 -10.30 6.50 -21.51
N GLY A 156 -9.75 6.94 -20.39
CA GLY A 156 -10.42 7.70 -19.34
C GLY A 156 -10.82 6.87 -18.11
N LEU A 157 -11.76 7.40 -17.32
CA LEU A 157 -12.27 6.79 -16.11
C LEU A 157 -13.31 5.71 -16.44
N ASN A 158 -13.02 4.46 -16.08
CA ASN A 158 -13.92 3.33 -16.22
C ASN A 158 -14.50 2.98 -14.85
N ARG A 159 -15.83 2.92 -14.74
CA ARG A 159 -16.52 2.35 -13.58
C ARG A 159 -17.15 1.03 -14.00
N VAL A 160 -16.67 -0.07 -13.42
CA VAL A 160 -17.13 -1.42 -13.75
C VAL A 160 -17.80 -2.03 -12.53
N TRP A 161 -19.12 -2.23 -12.61
CA TRP A 161 -19.91 -2.87 -11.58
C TRP A 161 -19.89 -4.39 -11.76
N LEU A 162 -19.71 -5.11 -10.65
CA LEU A 162 -19.86 -6.56 -10.63
C LEU A 162 -21.34 -6.93 -10.70
N PRO A 163 -21.69 -8.04 -11.37
CA PRO A 163 -23.09 -8.48 -11.43
C PRO A 163 -23.64 -8.86 -10.05
N ASN A 164 -22.78 -9.35 -9.16
CA ASN A 164 -23.10 -9.66 -7.77
C ASN A 164 -22.02 -9.04 -6.87
N SER A 165 -22.41 -8.54 -5.70
CA SER A 165 -21.44 -8.14 -4.68
C SER A 165 -20.72 -9.37 -4.13
N MET A 166 -19.46 -9.18 -3.74
CA MET A 166 -18.63 -10.25 -3.19
C MET A 166 -18.11 -9.86 -1.81
N GLN A 167 -18.29 -10.73 -0.82
CA GLN A 167 -17.69 -10.52 0.49
C GLN A 167 -16.16 -10.66 0.40
N ILE A 168 -15.45 -9.61 0.75
CA ILE A 168 -13.99 -9.56 0.85
C ILE A 168 -13.59 -9.64 2.32
N LYS A 169 -12.51 -10.36 2.58
CA LYS A 169 -11.93 -10.50 3.91
C LYS A 169 -10.81 -9.50 4.13
N THR A 170 -10.59 -9.12 5.39
CA THR A 170 -9.43 -8.35 5.82
C THR A 170 -8.12 -8.96 5.30
N ALA A 171 -7.20 -8.09 4.90
CA ALA A 171 -5.89 -8.35 4.34
C ALA A 171 -5.86 -9.07 2.97
N SER A 172 -7.01 -9.27 2.33
CA SER A 172 -7.05 -9.58 0.90
C SER A 172 -6.44 -8.44 0.07
N PHE A 173 -5.94 -8.77 -1.11
CA PHE A 173 -5.36 -7.81 -2.05
C PHE A 173 -5.62 -8.26 -3.49
N LEU A 174 -5.36 -7.34 -4.43
CA LEU A 174 -5.60 -7.56 -5.84
C LEU A 174 -4.29 -7.67 -6.62
N ILE A 175 -4.32 -8.51 -7.65
CA ILE A 175 -3.33 -8.54 -8.72
C ILE A 175 -4.02 -8.13 -10.00
N ILE A 176 -3.41 -7.23 -10.76
CA ILE A 176 -3.89 -6.84 -12.08
C ILE A 176 -2.93 -7.29 -13.17
N ARG A 177 -3.48 -7.91 -14.22
CA ARG A 177 -2.78 -8.33 -15.43
C ARG A 177 -3.27 -7.51 -16.62
N VAL A 178 -2.38 -6.71 -17.20
CA VAL A 178 -2.68 -5.88 -18.37
C VAL A 178 -2.48 -6.71 -19.64
N LYS A 179 -3.56 -7.12 -20.31
CA LYS A 179 -3.44 -7.87 -21.58
C LYS A 179 -3.16 -6.93 -22.75
N SER A 180 -3.81 -5.77 -22.76
CA SER A 180 -3.63 -4.70 -23.73
C SER A 180 -4.03 -3.34 -23.13
N GLY A 181 -3.63 -2.25 -23.78
CA GLY A 181 -3.86 -0.88 -23.32
C GLY A 181 -2.90 -0.45 -22.21
N LYS A 182 -3.22 0.65 -21.54
CA LYS A 182 -2.35 1.28 -20.55
C LYS A 182 -3.17 1.82 -19.38
N ILE A 183 -2.81 1.45 -18.16
CA ILE A 183 -3.41 1.97 -16.92
C ILE A 183 -2.60 3.19 -16.49
N GLY A 184 -3.30 4.21 -16.02
CA GLY A 184 -2.70 5.40 -15.46
C GLY A 184 -1.92 5.16 -14.16
N ILE A 185 -0.89 5.97 -13.94
CA ILE A 185 -0.06 5.92 -12.73
C ILE A 185 -0.26 7.18 -11.90
N ASP A 186 -0.51 6.99 -10.61
CA ASP A 186 -0.46 8.03 -9.59
C ASP A 186 0.95 8.09 -8.99
N ASN A 187 1.59 9.25 -9.11
CA ASN A 187 2.92 9.54 -8.59
C ASN A 187 2.89 10.60 -7.48
N SER A 188 1.72 10.88 -6.89
CA SER A 188 1.60 11.78 -5.76
C SER A 188 2.36 11.24 -4.55
N THR A 189 2.80 12.12 -3.65
CA THR A 189 3.79 11.74 -2.65
C THR A 189 3.23 10.91 -1.48
N ASP A 190 1.91 10.77 -1.39
CA ASP A 190 1.21 10.21 -0.22
C ASP A 190 0.55 8.85 -0.50
N VAL A 191 0.90 8.23 -1.63
CA VAL A 191 0.33 6.95 -2.04
C VAL A 191 1.15 5.76 -1.57
N PHE A 192 0.44 4.67 -1.32
CA PHE A 192 1.04 3.36 -1.08
C PHE A 192 1.59 2.83 -2.39
N GLN A 193 2.77 2.22 -2.33
CA GLN A 193 3.45 1.73 -3.52
C GLN A 193 2.86 0.41 -4.00
N ASP A 194 2.51 0.35 -5.27
CA ASP A 194 2.23 -0.90 -5.97
C ASP A 194 3.53 -1.51 -6.52
N TYR A 195 3.48 -2.81 -6.83
CA TYR A 195 4.66 -3.58 -7.22
C TYR A 195 4.42 -4.31 -8.53
N ALA A 196 5.43 -4.31 -9.38
CA ALA A 196 5.48 -5.18 -10.55
C ALA A 196 5.84 -6.61 -10.13
N LEU A 197 5.16 -7.61 -10.69
CA LEU A 197 5.55 -9.01 -10.62
C LEU A 197 6.42 -9.33 -11.83
N VAL A 198 7.67 -9.68 -11.57
CA VAL A 198 8.69 -9.91 -12.61
C VAL A 198 9.19 -11.34 -12.52
N ASN A 199 9.40 -11.98 -13.67
CA ASN A 199 10.04 -13.28 -13.73
C ASN A 199 11.50 -13.15 -13.25
N GLY A 200 11.86 -13.94 -12.24
CA GLY A 200 13.22 -14.09 -11.77
C GLY A 200 14.11 -14.73 -12.83
N LYS A 201 15.41 -14.40 -12.79
CA LYS A 201 16.40 -15.11 -13.61
C LYS A 201 16.60 -16.51 -13.01
N LEU A 202 16.62 -17.55 -13.86
CA LEU A 202 16.97 -18.94 -13.51
C LEU A 202 16.08 -19.57 -12.41
N ASN A 203 14.90 -20.09 -12.78
CA ASN A 203 14.02 -20.92 -11.93
C ASN A 203 13.60 -20.32 -10.57
N SER A 204 13.83 -19.03 -10.34
CA SER A 204 13.56 -18.36 -9.05
C SER A 204 12.11 -17.91 -8.87
N GLY A 205 11.22 -18.28 -9.80
CA GLY A 205 9.80 -17.89 -9.77
C GLY A 205 9.58 -16.39 -10.03
N LEU A 206 8.41 -15.88 -9.66
CA LEU A 206 8.13 -14.44 -9.68
C LEU A 206 8.72 -13.75 -8.44
N TYR A 207 9.17 -12.51 -8.62
CA TYR A 207 9.52 -11.61 -7.52
C TYR A 207 8.84 -10.26 -7.65
N LEU A 208 8.66 -9.58 -6.50
CA LEU A 208 8.10 -8.24 -6.46
C LEU A 208 9.19 -7.20 -6.69
N ARG A 209 8.97 -6.34 -7.68
CA ARG A 209 9.83 -5.21 -8.03
C ARG A 209 9.05 -3.92 -7.81
N LYS A 210 9.62 -3.00 -7.03
CA LYS A 210 9.09 -1.63 -6.94
C LYS A 210 8.91 -1.04 -8.33
N LEU A 211 7.77 -0.39 -8.58
CA LEU A 211 7.52 0.30 -9.86
C LEU A 211 8.55 1.41 -10.13
N HIS A 212 8.99 2.09 -9.08
CA HIS A 212 10.07 3.06 -9.13
C HIS A 212 10.88 3.00 -7.84
N ARG A 213 12.19 3.28 -7.92
CA ARG A 213 13.12 3.14 -6.79
C ARG A 213 12.86 4.19 -5.71
N VAL A 214 12.81 5.45 -6.13
CA VAL A 214 12.74 6.61 -5.22
C VAL A 214 11.31 6.99 -4.85
N VAL A 215 10.45 7.19 -5.84
CA VAL A 215 9.07 7.62 -5.65
C VAL A 215 8.13 6.42 -5.52
N SER A 216 7.17 6.50 -4.60
CA SER A 216 6.05 5.56 -4.50
C SER A 216 5.10 5.80 -5.69
N LEU A 217 4.94 4.78 -6.53
CA LEU A 217 3.99 4.79 -7.63
C LEU A 217 2.86 3.82 -7.36
N ARG A 218 1.67 4.19 -7.80
CA ARG A 218 0.43 3.42 -7.67
C ARG A 218 -0.27 3.35 -9.03
N LEU A 219 -0.89 2.23 -9.34
CA LEU A 219 -1.81 2.16 -10.48
C LEU A 219 -3.13 2.84 -10.09
N CYS A 220 -3.70 3.63 -11.00
CA CYS A 220 -4.99 4.29 -10.81
C CYS A 220 -6.15 3.28 -10.91
N VAL A 221 -6.22 2.40 -9.91
CA VAL A 221 -7.26 1.41 -9.67
C VAL A 221 -7.81 1.65 -8.27
N ASN A 222 -9.13 1.64 -8.14
CA ASN A 222 -9.87 1.65 -6.88
C ASN A 222 -10.87 0.51 -6.87
N SER A 223 -11.10 -0.07 -5.70
CA SER A 223 -12.10 -1.10 -5.48
C SER A 223 -13.35 -0.44 -4.89
N ILE A 224 -14.46 -0.46 -5.63
CA ILE A 224 -15.72 0.12 -5.15
C ILE A 224 -16.35 -0.84 -4.16
N ILE A 225 -16.70 -0.35 -2.97
CA ILE A 225 -17.27 -1.16 -1.92
C ILE A 225 -18.68 -0.68 -1.54
N GLU A 226 -19.44 -1.52 -0.85
CA GLU A 226 -20.75 -1.17 -0.30
C GLU A 226 -20.64 -0.18 0.86
N ASP A 227 -19.72 -0.48 1.77
CA ASP A 227 -19.56 0.28 2.99
C ASP A 227 -18.99 1.67 2.68
N SER A 228 -19.32 2.64 3.52
CA SER A 228 -18.70 3.95 3.49
C SER A 228 -17.89 4.14 4.77
N PHE A 229 -16.71 4.73 4.63
CA PHE A 229 -15.81 4.95 5.75
C PHE A 229 -15.14 6.31 5.67
N TYR A 230 -14.67 6.79 6.82
CA TYR A 230 -13.82 7.96 6.93
C TYR A 230 -12.38 7.52 6.74
N GLN A 231 -11.66 8.20 5.84
CA GLN A 231 -10.26 7.93 5.56
C GLN A 231 -9.42 9.14 5.97
N GLY A 232 -8.24 8.88 6.53
CA GLY A 232 -7.24 9.90 6.83
C GLY A 232 -5.86 9.39 6.48
N SER A 233 -4.99 10.32 6.07
CA SER A 233 -3.57 10.06 5.86
C SER A 233 -2.77 11.03 6.71
N ILE A 234 -1.83 10.49 7.50
CA ILE A 234 -0.90 11.28 8.30
C ILE A 234 0.48 11.08 7.70
N VAL A 235 1.10 12.18 7.29
CA VAL A 235 2.44 12.18 6.70
C VAL A 235 3.45 12.67 7.74
N LEU A 236 4.49 11.86 7.97
CA LEU A 236 5.54 12.10 8.94
C LEU A 236 6.88 12.18 8.23
N PHE A 237 7.68 13.18 8.60
CA PHE A 237 9.06 13.30 8.15
C PHE A 237 9.97 13.16 9.36
N LYS A 238 10.92 12.23 9.28
CA LYS A 238 11.94 12.08 10.31
C LYS A 238 13.32 12.19 9.70
N LYS A 239 14.06 13.21 10.11
CA LYS A 239 15.50 13.33 9.84
C LYS A 239 16.28 12.58 10.91
N PHE A 240 17.04 11.57 10.49
CA PHE A 240 17.95 10.83 11.33
C PHE A 240 19.28 11.57 11.47
N PRO A 241 19.87 11.61 12.67
CA PRO A 241 21.23 12.13 12.83
C PRO A 241 22.24 11.19 12.15
N LYS A 242 23.44 11.70 11.82
CA LYS A 242 24.59 10.92 11.27
C LYS A 242 25.13 9.81 12.19
N VAL A 243 24.47 9.53 13.30
CA VAL A 243 24.93 8.70 14.42
C VAL A 243 24.47 7.25 14.20
N PRO A 244 25.26 6.21 14.55
CA PRO A 244 25.24 4.94 13.83
C PRO A 244 23.97 4.09 13.94
N ILE A 245 23.10 4.34 14.92
CA ILE A 245 21.81 3.63 15.05
C ILE A 245 20.81 4.57 15.72
N THR A 246 19.73 4.91 15.01
CA THR A 246 18.58 5.60 15.61
C THR A 246 17.34 4.74 15.37
N VAL A 247 16.53 4.56 16.41
CA VAL A 247 15.24 3.88 16.33
C VAL A 247 14.15 4.92 16.38
N LEU A 248 13.37 5.00 15.32
CA LEU A 248 12.16 5.80 15.27
C LEU A 248 11.00 4.94 15.76
N ASN A 249 10.48 5.28 16.94
CA ASN A 249 9.31 4.64 17.53
C ASN A 249 8.08 5.49 17.24
N ILE A 250 7.16 4.97 16.43
CA ILE A 250 5.88 5.60 16.15
C ILE A 250 4.82 4.81 16.92
N ARG A 251 4.07 5.48 17.78
CA ARG A 251 2.94 4.87 18.51
C ARG A 251 1.67 5.61 18.14
N VAL A 252 0.65 4.84 17.74
CA VAL A 252 -0.67 5.36 17.39
C VAL A 252 -1.69 4.83 18.38
N ALA A 253 -2.54 5.72 18.88
CA ALA A 253 -3.71 5.42 19.70
C ALA A 253 -4.96 6.07 19.07
N LEU A 254 -6.13 5.48 19.32
CA LEU A 254 -7.43 6.06 18.94
C LEU A 254 -8.22 6.40 20.19
N GLY A 255 -8.73 7.63 20.30
CA GLY A 255 -9.48 8.05 21.48
C GLY A 255 -8.66 7.95 22.78
N ASN A 256 -9.32 7.62 23.89
CA ASN A 256 -8.67 7.41 25.19
C ASN A 256 -8.02 6.01 25.34
N SER A 257 -7.91 5.24 24.26
CA SER A 257 -7.47 3.84 24.30
C SER A 257 -5.96 3.70 24.50
N LYS A 258 -5.53 2.52 24.98
CA LYS A 258 -4.12 2.11 24.98
C LYS A 258 -3.57 2.11 23.55
N VAL A 259 -2.24 2.27 23.40
CA VAL A 259 -1.52 2.23 22.11
C VAL A 259 -2.03 1.07 21.27
N VAL A 260 -2.59 1.37 20.09
CA VAL A 260 -3.24 0.40 19.21
C VAL A 260 -2.21 -0.25 18.28
N LYS A 261 -1.26 0.54 17.79
CA LYS A 261 -0.21 0.07 16.88
C LYS A 261 1.10 0.81 17.12
N GLN A 262 2.21 0.08 17.04
CA GLN A 262 3.56 0.62 17.17
C GLN A 262 4.40 0.20 15.97
N ALA A 263 5.12 1.15 15.37
CA ALA A 263 6.15 0.89 14.36
C ALA A 263 7.52 1.24 14.94
N ASN A 264 8.48 0.32 14.85
CA ASN A 264 9.88 0.57 15.21
C ASN A 264 10.71 0.54 13.94
N ILE A 265 11.16 1.71 13.51
CA ILE A 265 11.95 1.91 12.29
C ILE A 265 13.41 2.03 12.72
N LYS A 266 14.21 1.01 12.43
CA LYS A 266 15.64 0.98 12.73
C LYS A 266 16.44 1.32 11.48
N GLN A 267 17.28 2.34 11.55
CA GLN A 267 18.33 2.55 10.55
C GLN A 267 19.56 1.71 10.96
N GLN A 268 19.96 0.77 10.11
CA GLN A 268 21.19 0.03 10.27
C GLN A 268 22.16 0.38 9.14
N ASN A 269 23.35 0.89 9.52
CA ASN A 269 24.43 1.11 8.56
C ASN A 269 24.99 -0.25 8.11
N CYS A 270 24.68 -0.67 6.89
CA CYS A 270 25.33 -1.81 6.26
C CYS A 270 26.64 -1.34 5.64
N LYS A 271 27.76 -1.85 6.15
CA LYS A 271 29.05 -1.73 5.48
C LYS A 271 29.14 -2.83 4.43
N CYS A 272 29.04 -2.47 3.15
CA CYS A 272 29.42 -3.38 2.07
C CYS A 272 30.93 -3.21 1.84
N ASN A 273 31.70 -4.27 2.07
CA ASN A 273 33.03 -4.38 1.49
C ASN A 273 32.82 -4.83 0.04
N LEU A 274 33.13 -3.97 -0.93
CA LEU A 274 33.24 -4.33 -2.35
C LEU A 274 34.62 -4.94 -2.61
#